data_AF-A0A177AX78-F1
#
_entry.id   AF-A0A177AX78-F1
#
_cell.length_a   1.000
_cell.length_b   1.000
_cell.length_c   1.000
_cell.angle_alpha   90.00
_cell.angle_beta   90.00
_cell.angle_gamma   90.00
#
_symmetry.space_group_name_H-M   'P 1'
#
loop_
_entity.id
_entity.type
_entity.pdbx_description
1 polymer ?
#
loop_
_entity_poly.entity_id
_entity_poly.type
_entity_poly.pdbx_seq_one_letter_code
_entity_poly.pdbx_strand_id
1 'polypeptide(L)'
;MNSETNDKEQDFNTNDNSSANENSVINRLTIKQLLREVDAYEIIDRQSENVLLNISDEFIEKAIEGACRLAKHRKSDALEIKDVEFFL
;
A
#
# COMPACT_ATOMS: atom_id res chain seq x y z
N MET A 1 45.56 -33.60 12.70
CA MET A 1 44.74 -33.32 13.89
C MET A 1 45.20 -31.96 14.40
N ASN A 2 44.54 -30.85 14.10
CA ASN A 2 43.11 -30.65 14.01
C ASN A 2 42.71 -29.87 12.75
N SER A 3 41.63 -30.35 12.15
CA SER A 3 40.90 -29.82 11.02
C SER A 3 39.87 -28.78 11.50
N GLU A 4 39.22 -28.13 10.53
CA GLU A 4 38.01 -27.30 10.61
C GLU A 4 38.24 -25.79 10.80
N THR A 5 38.74 -25.22 9.71
CA THR A 5 38.39 -23.89 9.20
C THR A 5 36.87 -23.69 9.14
N ASN A 6 36.42 -22.56 9.67
CA ASN A 6 35.10 -21.98 9.47
C ASN A 6 34.81 -21.79 7.97
N ASP A 7 33.85 -22.56 7.45
CA ASP A 7 33.17 -22.23 6.21
C ASP A 7 32.01 -21.27 6.49
N LYS A 8 32.04 -20.16 5.76
CA LYS A 8 31.10 -19.05 5.81
C LYS A 8 29.87 -19.30 4.93
N GLU A 9 28.85 -18.50 5.23
CA GLU A 9 27.89 -17.91 4.28
C GLU A 9 26.91 -18.87 3.60
N GLN A 10 25.82 -19.14 4.31
CA GLN A 10 24.52 -19.33 3.69
C GLN A 10 23.68 -18.06 3.89
N ASP A 11 24.05 -17.00 3.18
CA ASP A 11 23.17 -15.85 2.99
C ASP A 11 22.04 -16.27 2.04
N PHE A 12 20.87 -16.54 2.60
CA PHE A 12 19.64 -16.65 1.85
C PHE A 12 19.23 -15.25 1.38
N ASN A 13 20.01 -14.68 0.45
CA ASN A 13 19.69 -13.44 -0.23
C ASN A 13 18.55 -13.73 -1.22
N THR A 14 17.34 -13.89 -0.69
CA THR A 14 16.14 -13.66 -1.50
C THR A 14 16.13 -12.16 -1.73
N ASN A 15 16.49 -11.77 -2.95
CA ASN A 15 16.33 -10.43 -3.47
C ASN A 15 14.88 -9.97 -3.21
N ASP A 16 14.66 -9.31 -2.09
CA ASP A 16 13.55 -8.40 -1.90
C ASP A 16 13.85 -7.29 -2.92
N ASN A 17 13.30 -7.45 -4.13
CA ASN A 17 13.24 -6.38 -5.13
C ASN A 17 12.41 -5.26 -4.49
N SER A 18 13.08 -4.46 -3.66
CA SER A 18 12.58 -3.23 -3.08
C SER A 18 12.56 -2.13 -4.13
N SER A 19 11.84 -2.40 -5.21
CA SER A 19 11.17 -1.40 -6.04
C SER A 19 9.66 -1.50 -5.76
N ALA A 20 9.29 -1.71 -4.49
CA ALA A 20 7.93 -1.58 -4.02
C ALA A 20 7.60 -0.09 -3.95
N ASN A 21 7.19 0.45 -5.10
CA ASN A 21 6.45 1.69 -5.28
C ASN A 21 6.77 2.80 -4.27
N GLU A 22 7.85 3.55 -4.50
CA GLU A 22 8.09 4.84 -3.80
C GLU A 22 6.94 5.87 -4.00
N ASN A 23 5.92 5.52 -4.80
CA ASN A 23 4.75 6.33 -5.09
C ASN A 23 3.44 5.85 -4.42
N SER A 24 3.45 4.81 -3.58
CA SER A 24 2.21 4.41 -2.89
C SER A 24 1.87 5.40 -1.79
N VAL A 25 0.66 5.96 -1.85
CA VAL A 25 0.16 6.99 -0.92
C VAL A 25 -0.03 6.41 0.49
N ILE A 26 -0.36 5.12 0.58
CA ILE A 26 -0.55 4.41 1.85
C ILE A 26 0.57 3.39 2.00
N ASN A 27 1.23 3.38 3.16
CA ASN A 27 2.32 2.46 3.44
C ASN A 27 1.97 1.47 4.57
N ARG A 28 2.83 0.46 4.76
CA ARG A 28 2.65 -0.56 5.81
C ARG A 28 2.61 0.02 7.22
N LEU A 29 3.30 1.13 7.48
CA LEU A 29 3.29 1.78 8.79
C LEU A 29 1.91 2.38 9.07
N THR A 30 1.31 3.07 8.10
CA THR A 30 -0.03 3.65 8.19
C THR A 30 -1.09 2.57 8.43
N ILE A 31 -1.04 1.44 7.71
CA ILE A 31 -1.95 0.31 7.94
C ILE A 31 -1.88 -0.20 9.39
N LYS A 32 -0.67 -0.33 9.95
CA LYS A 32 -0.49 -0.78 11.35
C LYS A 32 -0.97 0.26 12.37
N GLN A 33 -0.82 1.54 12.07
CA GLN A 33 -1.36 2.61 12.91
C GLN A 33 -2.89 2.57 12.91
N LEU A 34 -3.51 2.49 11.73
CA LEU A 34 -4.96 2.37 11.58
C LEU A 34 -5.51 1.13 12.27
N LEU A 35 -4.83 -0.02 12.16
CA LEU A 35 -5.24 -1.22 12.87
C LEU A 35 -5.24 -1.02 14.39
N ARG A 36 -4.19 -0.41 14.95
CA ARG A 36 -4.10 -0.15 16.40
C ARG A 36 -5.15 0.84 16.90
N GLU A 37 -5.62 1.75 16.06
CA GLU A 37 -6.73 2.64 16.40
C GLU A 37 -8.07 1.90 16.51
N VAL A 38 -8.25 0.82 15.74
CA VAL A 38 -9.44 -0.03 15.78
C VAL A 38 -9.34 -1.10 16.88
N ASP A 39 -8.22 -1.81 16.94
CA ASP A 39 -7.90 -2.83 17.95
C ASP A 39 -6.39 -2.86 18.24
N ALA A 40 -6.01 -2.58 19.50
CA ALA A 40 -4.62 -2.53 19.94
C ALA A 40 -3.95 -3.91 20.05
N TYR A 41 -4.72 -5.00 20.09
CA TYR A 41 -4.21 -6.36 20.31
C TYR A 41 -4.14 -7.21 19.04
N GLU A 42 -4.78 -6.76 17.96
CA GLU A 42 -4.81 -7.49 16.70
C GLU A 42 -3.46 -7.40 15.96
N ILE A 43 -3.01 -8.53 15.41
CA ILE A 43 -1.77 -8.63 14.62
C ILE A 43 -2.14 -9.10 13.23
N ILE A 44 -2.03 -8.19 12.26
CA ILE A 44 -2.20 -8.52 10.86
C ILE A 44 -0.94 -9.20 10.30
N ASP A 45 -1.14 -10.23 9.47
CA ASP A 45 -0.06 -10.91 8.78
C ASP A 45 0.38 -10.16 7.50
N ARG A 46 1.58 -10.47 6.99
CA ARG A 46 2.13 -9.78 5.82
C ARG A 46 1.30 -9.94 4.55
N GLN A 47 0.63 -11.06 4.34
CA GLN A 47 -0.17 -11.26 3.12
C GLN A 47 -1.42 -10.39 3.18
N SER A 48 -2.08 -10.34 4.32
CA SER A 48 -3.21 -9.44 4.56
C SER A 48 -2.81 -7.97 4.44
N GLU A 49 -1.63 -7.56 4.95
CA GLU A 49 -1.09 -6.21 4.73
C GLU A 49 -0.95 -5.89 3.23
N ASN A 50 -0.40 -6.81 2.44
CA ASN A 50 -0.21 -6.59 0.99
C ASN A 50 -1.55 -6.49 0.25
N VAL A 51 -2.54 -7.31 0.63
CA VAL A 51 -3.89 -7.23 0.04
C VAL A 51 -4.53 -5.88 0.34
N LEU A 52 -4.43 -5.38 1.58
CA LEU A 52 -4.96 -4.06 1.94
C LEU A 52 -4.29 -2.93 1.16
N LEU A 53 -2.96 -3.00 0.98
CA LEU A 53 -2.24 -2.02 0.17
C LEU A 53 -2.71 -2.03 -1.29
N ASN A 54 -2.83 -3.22 -1.88
CA ASN A 54 -3.30 -3.36 -3.26
C ASN A 54 -4.72 -2.83 -3.44
N ILE A 55 -5.64 -3.16 -2.52
CA ILE A 55 -7.02 -2.65 -2.55
C ILE A 55 -7.04 -1.13 -2.38
N SER A 56 -6.16 -0.59 -1.54
CA SER A 56 -6.06 0.86 -1.30
C SER A 56 -5.61 1.60 -2.56
N ASP A 57 -4.58 1.11 -3.24
CA ASP A 57 -4.09 1.68 -4.49
C ASP A 57 -5.19 1.61 -5.58
N GLU A 58 -5.86 0.48 -5.71
CA GLU A 58 -6.98 0.30 -6.65
C GLU A 58 -8.16 1.24 -6.33
N PHE A 59 -8.49 1.40 -5.05
CA PHE A 59 -9.55 2.31 -4.62
C PHE A 59 -9.24 3.76 -4.97
N ILE A 60 -7.99 4.21 -4.72
CA ILE A 60 -7.56 5.57 -5.05
C ILE A 60 -7.68 5.81 -6.56
N GLU A 61 -7.22 4.89 -7.39
CA GLU A 61 -7.32 5.00 -8.85
C GLU A 61 -8.79 5.11 -9.31
N LYS A 62 -9.65 4.22 -8.81
CA LYS A 62 -11.07 4.23 -9.13
C LYS A 62 -11.79 5.49 -8.65
N ALA A 63 -11.44 5.97 -7.46
CA ALA A 63 -12.02 7.18 -6.90
C ALA A 63 -11.63 8.42 -7.69
N ILE A 64 -10.36 8.54 -8.08
CA ILE A 64 -9.88 9.63 -8.92
C ILE A 64 -10.54 9.57 -10.30
N GLU A 65 -10.61 8.39 -10.92
CA GLU A 65 -11.26 8.23 -12.22
C GLU A 65 -12.74 8.64 -12.16
N GLY A 66 -13.48 8.15 -11.16
CA GLY A 66 -14.88 8.48 -10.95
C GLY A 66 -15.11 9.96 -10.73
N ALA A 67 -14.35 10.59 -9.83
CA ALA A 67 -14.45 12.01 -9.54
C ALA A 67 -14.06 12.88 -10.76
N CYS A 68 -13.01 12.51 -11.50
CA CYS A 68 -12.63 13.23 -12.73
C CYS A 68 -13.69 13.10 -13.82
N ARG A 69 -14.38 11.95 -13.94
CA ARG A 69 -15.52 11.79 -14.86
C ARG A 69 -16.68 12.70 -14.49
N LEU A 70 -16.96 12.90 -13.20
CA LEU A 70 -17.99 13.83 -12.72
C LEU A 70 -17.61 15.30 -12.97
N ALA A 71 -16.35 15.67 -12.78
CA ALA A 71 -15.86 17.01 -13.10
C ALA A 71 -16.08 17.33 -14.59
N LYS A 72 -15.72 16.36 -15.47
CA LYS A 72 -15.97 16.45 -16.90
C LYS A 72 -17.46 16.50 -17.25
N HIS A 73 -18.31 15.74 -16.53
CA HIS A 73 -19.76 15.75 -16.73
C HIS A 73 -20.38 17.12 -16.48
N ARG A 74 -19.88 17.89 -15.49
CA ARG A 74 -20.30 19.29 -15.28
C ARG A 74 -19.59 20.30 -16.21
N LYS A 75 -18.81 19.83 -17.18
CA LYS A 75 -17.99 20.64 -18.11
C LYS A 75 -16.91 21.47 -17.41
N SER A 76 -16.35 20.96 -16.31
CA SER A 76 -15.21 21.56 -15.64
C SER A 76 -13.94 20.78 -15.95
N ASP A 77 -12.84 21.50 -16.17
CA ASP A 77 -11.49 20.94 -16.26
C ASP A 77 -10.80 20.88 -14.89
N ALA A 78 -11.46 21.40 -13.84
CA ALA A 78 -10.97 21.37 -12.47
C ALA A 78 -11.78 20.38 -11.63
N LEU A 79 -11.06 19.48 -10.93
CA LEU A 79 -11.61 18.59 -9.92
C LEU A 79 -12.00 19.39 -8.68
N GLU A 80 -13.23 19.22 -8.20
CA GLU A 80 -13.74 19.89 -7.00
C GLU A 80 -14.20 18.86 -5.97
N ILE A 81 -14.34 19.30 -4.72
CA ILE A 81 -14.79 18.45 -3.59
C ILE A 81 -16.13 17.76 -3.90
N LYS A 82 -17.03 18.44 -4.60
CA LYS A 82 -18.36 17.94 -4.98
C LYS A 82 -18.29 16.70 -5.88
N ASP A 83 -17.24 16.55 -6.67
CA ASP A 83 -17.05 15.36 -7.51
C ASP A 83 -16.71 14.15 -6.67
N VAL A 84 -15.83 14.35 -5.69
CA VAL A 84 -15.41 13.29 -4.78
C VAL A 84 -16.56 12.91 -3.86
N GLU A 85 -17.29 13.90 -3.32
CA GLU A 85 -18.47 13.69 -2.47
C GLU A 85 -19.59 12.93 -3.18
N PHE A 86 -19.82 13.17 -4.49
CA PHE A 86 -20.86 12.47 -5.23
C PHE A 86 -20.44 11.05 -5.66
N PHE A 87 -19.14 10.79 -5.80
CA PHE A 87 -18.64 9.47 -6.18
C PHE A 87 -18.62 8.48 -5.01
N LEU A 88 -18.25 8.95 -3.81
CA LEU A 88 -18.14 8.15 -2.59
C LEU A 88 -19.49 7.89 -1.93
#